data_AF-A7UUY8-F1
#
_entry.id   AF-A7UUY8-F1
#
_cell.length_a   1.000
_cell.length_b   1.000
_cell.length_c   1.000
_cell.angle_alpha   90.00
_cell.angle_beta   90.00
_cell.angle_gamma   90.00
#
_symmetry.space_group_name_H-M   'P 1'
#
loop_
_entity.id
_entity.type
_entity.pdbx_description
1 polymer ?
#
loop_
_entity_poly.entity_id
_entity_poly.type
_entity_poly.pdbx_seq_one_letter_code
_entity_poly.pdbx_strand_id
1 'polypeptide(L)'
;MDSYQGLVGRPGIDFPVLTHIPNTVFDCKNHGNGYFADLETRCQVFHICDDGKKISFLCPNGTIFRQLDLICDWWFKVDCASTPNHFAESTEMLTQAKRAQLLDDDEQLQRAQSEFILANQNNGPIYERNKYSVISLHNLKENSVSVETFNASNKTSNKTNITDQHNVSQQQTQ
;
A
#
# COMPACT_ATOMS: atom_id res chain seq x y z
N MET A 1 -0.67 -27.54 -36.51
CA MET A 1 -0.82 -26.52 -35.45
C MET A 1 -2.13 -26.83 -34.77
N ASP A 2 -2.08 -27.40 -33.58
CA ASP A 2 -3.28 -27.71 -32.82
C ASP A 2 -3.83 -26.40 -32.26
N SER A 3 -4.98 -25.96 -32.76
CA SER A 3 -5.71 -24.81 -32.22
C SER A 3 -6.64 -25.32 -31.11
N TYR A 4 -6.30 -25.01 -29.86
CA TYR A 4 -7.20 -25.27 -28.75
C TYR A 4 -7.94 -23.97 -28.43
N GLN A 5 -9.26 -23.93 -28.58
CA GLN A 5 -10.09 -22.75 -28.25
C GLN A 5 -9.63 -21.43 -28.92
N GLY A 6 -9.04 -21.50 -30.13
CA GLY A 6 -8.54 -20.31 -30.83
C GLY A 6 -7.18 -19.80 -30.34
N LEU A 7 -6.58 -20.44 -29.34
CA LEU A 7 -5.20 -20.25 -28.92
C LEU A 7 -4.26 -21.12 -29.76
N VAL A 8 -3.18 -20.51 -30.23
CA VAL A 8 -2.10 -21.22 -30.93
C VAL A 8 -1.14 -21.80 -29.88
N GLY A 9 -0.84 -23.09 -30.01
CA GLY A 9 0.12 -23.81 -29.16
C GLY A 9 -0.53 -24.87 -28.29
N ARG A 10 0.29 -25.78 -27.77
CA ARG A 10 -0.11 -26.90 -26.93
C ARG A 10 0.02 -26.53 -25.45
N PRO A 11 -1.09 -26.55 -24.69
CA PRO A 11 -1.08 -26.39 -23.24
C PRO A 11 -0.04 -27.28 -22.54
N GLY A 12 0.67 -26.74 -21.56
CA GLY A 12 1.67 -27.45 -20.76
C GLY A 12 3.04 -27.59 -21.43
N ILE A 13 3.08 -27.65 -22.77
CA ILE A 13 4.30 -27.78 -23.56
C ILE A 13 4.79 -26.40 -24.00
N ASP A 14 4.03 -25.73 -24.86
CA ASP A 14 4.45 -24.47 -25.47
C ASP A 14 4.23 -23.28 -24.52
N PHE A 15 3.23 -23.40 -23.63
CA PHE A 15 2.96 -22.43 -22.56
C PHE A 15 2.46 -23.12 -21.28
N PRO A 16 2.71 -22.52 -20.10
CA PRO A 16 2.23 -23.04 -18.82
C PRO A 16 0.70 -22.88 -18.67
N VAL A 17 0.08 -23.81 -17.95
CA VAL A 17 -1.36 -23.81 -17.64
C VAL A 17 -1.61 -24.02 -16.15
N LEU A 18 -0.94 -23.21 -15.35
CA LEU A 18 -1.14 -23.19 -13.91
C LEU A 18 -2.57 -22.76 -13.60
N THR A 19 -3.20 -23.45 -12.64
CA THR A 19 -4.54 -23.13 -12.15
C THR A 19 -4.51 -22.30 -10.87
N HIS A 20 -3.35 -22.27 -10.21
CA HIS A 20 -3.09 -21.57 -8.95
C HIS A 20 -1.64 -21.09 -8.95
N ILE A 21 -1.32 -20.11 -8.10
CA ILE A 21 0.06 -19.62 -7.92
C ILE A 21 0.84 -20.64 -7.07
N PRO A 22 1.87 -21.31 -7.61
CA PRO A 22 2.70 -22.22 -6.84
C PRO A 22 3.67 -21.44 -5.92
N ASN A 23 4.20 -22.13 -4.91
CA ASN A 23 5.35 -21.61 -4.17
C ASN A 23 6.62 -21.84 -5.00
N THR A 24 7.35 -20.76 -5.25
CA THR A 24 8.62 -20.75 -5.97
C THR A 24 9.73 -20.18 -5.09
N VAL A 25 10.97 -20.23 -5.57
CA VAL A 25 12.13 -19.64 -4.87
C VAL A 25 12.16 -18.11 -4.90
N PHE A 26 11.24 -17.45 -5.61
CA PHE A 26 11.22 -16.01 -5.74
C PHE A 26 10.91 -15.30 -4.39
N ASP A 27 11.78 -14.38 -3.99
CA ASP A 27 11.63 -13.58 -2.76
C ASP A 27 11.96 -12.11 -3.03
N CYS A 28 11.04 -11.22 -2.66
CA CYS A 28 11.22 -9.77 -2.74
C CYS A 28 12.40 -9.26 -1.90
N LYS A 29 12.94 -10.03 -0.95
CA LYS A 29 14.17 -9.64 -0.22
C LYS A 29 15.42 -9.62 -1.10
N ASN A 30 15.44 -10.46 -2.13
CA ASN A 30 16.55 -10.54 -3.10
C ASN A 30 16.35 -9.56 -4.27
N HIS A 31 15.23 -8.86 -4.28
CA HIS A 31 14.85 -7.91 -5.31
C HIS A 31 14.56 -6.54 -4.67
N GLY A 32 14.55 -5.48 -5.46
CA GLY A 32 14.11 -4.16 -5.01
C GLY A 32 12.58 -4.04 -5.08
N ASN A 33 12.11 -2.81 -4.97
CA ASN A 33 10.72 -2.47 -5.31
C ASN A 33 10.53 -2.62 -6.82
N GLY A 34 9.44 -3.21 -7.29
CA GLY A 34 9.19 -3.37 -8.72
C GLY A 34 8.24 -4.50 -9.07
N TYR A 35 8.17 -4.81 -10.36
CA TYR A 35 7.39 -5.91 -10.90
C TYR A 35 8.33 -6.95 -11.48
N PHE A 36 8.13 -8.23 -11.19
CA PHE A 36 9.09 -9.27 -11.53
C PHE A 36 8.40 -10.50 -12.09
N ALA A 37 8.80 -10.92 -13.29
CA ALA A 37 8.43 -12.21 -13.86
C ALA A 37 9.01 -13.37 -13.03
N ASP A 38 8.21 -14.38 -12.75
CA ASP A 38 8.69 -15.61 -12.11
C ASP A 38 9.14 -16.62 -13.18
N LEU A 39 10.46 -16.77 -13.31
CA LEU A 39 11.07 -17.70 -14.26
C LEU A 39 10.75 -19.17 -13.96
N GLU A 40 10.55 -19.56 -12.70
CA GLU A 40 10.24 -20.95 -12.33
C GLU A 40 8.85 -21.36 -12.84
N THR A 41 7.93 -20.40 -12.91
CA THR A 41 6.59 -20.59 -13.49
C THR A 41 6.54 -20.42 -15.00
N ARG A 42 7.69 -20.29 -15.68
CA ARG A 42 7.78 -19.90 -17.10
C ARG A 42 7.05 -18.58 -17.37
N CYS A 43 7.22 -17.61 -16.47
CA CYS A 43 6.62 -16.28 -16.51
C CYS A 43 5.08 -16.23 -16.47
N GLN A 44 4.37 -17.34 -16.18
CA GLN A 44 2.90 -17.25 -16.00
C GLN A 44 2.54 -16.48 -14.74
N VAL A 45 3.38 -16.56 -13.71
CA VAL A 45 3.25 -15.77 -12.49
C VAL A 45 4.18 -14.58 -12.56
N PHE A 46 3.73 -13.46 -12.00
CA PHE A 46 4.58 -12.33 -11.71
C PHE A 46 4.31 -11.83 -10.29
N HIS A 47 5.29 -11.09 -9.76
CA HIS A 47 5.26 -10.57 -8.41
C HIS A 47 5.39 -9.05 -8.43
N ILE A 48 4.68 -8.40 -7.53
CA ILE A 48 4.91 -7.00 -7.18
C ILE A 48 5.62 -7.01 -5.83
N CYS A 49 6.79 -6.38 -5.79
CA CYS A 49 7.55 -6.18 -4.57
C CYS A 49 7.44 -4.72 -4.14
N ASP A 50 7.07 -4.52 -2.88
CA ASP A 50 7.04 -3.21 -2.27
C ASP A 50 7.52 -3.26 -0.82
N ASP A 51 8.69 -2.67 -0.55
CA ASP A 51 9.36 -2.63 0.74
C ASP A 51 9.44 -4.03 1.39
N GLY A 52 9.83 -5.02 0.58
CA GLY A 52 9.94 -6.42 0.96
C GLY A 52 8.61 -7.20 1.03
N LYS A 53 7.46 -6.52 0.86
CA LYS A 53 6.16 -7.18 0.76
C LYS A 53 5.97 -7.72 -0.66
N LYS A 54 5.48 -8.96 -0.76
CA LYS A 54 5.23 -9.65 -2.03
C LYS A 54 3.74 -9.81 -2.26
N ILE A 55 3.26 -9.40 -3.43
CA ILE A 55 1.94 -9.76 -3.95
C ILE A 55 2.16 -10.50 -5.27
N SER A 56 1.45 -11.60 -5.49
CA SER A 56 1.66 -12.46 -6.65
C SER A 56 0.39 -12.55 -7.49
N PHE A 57 0.55 -12.63 -8.80
CA PHE A 57 -0.55 -12.68 -9.75
C PHE A 57 -0.28 -13.77 -10.79
N LEU A 58 -1.35 -14.43 -11.22
CA LEU A 58 -1.31 -15.46 -12.25
C LEU A 58 -1.93 -14.91 -13.54
N CYS A 59 -1.17 -14.95 -14.63
CA CYS A 59 -1.67 -14.65 -15.96
C CYS A 59 -2.65 -15.75 -16.45
N PRO A 60 -3.71 -15.38 -17.20
CA PRO A 60 -4.61 -16.34 -17.84
C PRO A 60 -3.87 -17.36 -18.72
N ASN A 61 -4.47 -18.55 -18.90
CA ASN A 61 -3.93 -19.59 -19.78
C ASN A 61 -3.69 -19.06 -21.21
N GLY A 62 -2.49 -19.32 -21.73
CA GLY A 62 -2.06 -18.84 -23.05
C GLY A 62 -1.32 -17.50 -23.04
N THR A 63 -1.24 -16.84 -21.88
CA THR A 63 -0.49 -15.59 -21.69
C THR A 63 0.58 -15.75 -20.61
N ILE A 64 1.65 -14.96 -20.73
CA ILE A 64 2.72 -14.87 -19.73
C ILE A 64 3.11 -13.40 -19.54
N PHE A 65 3.74 -13.09 -18.42
CA PHE A 65 4.08 -11.73 -18.04
C PHE A 65 5.19 -11.16 -18.93
N ARG A 66 4.86 -10.09 -19.63
CA ARG A 66 5.78 -9.31 -20.46
C ARG A 66 6.42 -8.23 -19.61
N GLN A 67 7.61 -8.51 -19.13
CA GLN A 67 8.33 -7.68 -18.16
C GLN A 67 8.52 -6.21 -18.59
N LEU A 68 8.74 -5.95 -19.87
CA LEU A 68 8.96 -4.59 -20.38
C LEU A 68 7.69 -3.72 -20.34
N ASP A 69 6.54 -4.32 -20.67
CA ASP A 69 5.26 -3.61 -20.81
C ASP A 69 4.39 -3.73 -19.54
N LEU A 70 4.80 -4.56 -18.57
CA LEU A 70 4.11 -4.82 -17.31
C LEU A 70 2.68 -5.36 -17.47
N ILE A 71 2.47 -6.18 -18.51
CA ILE A 71 1.17 -6.82 -18.82
C ILE A 71 1.34 -8.33 -19.04
N CYS A 72 0.24 -9.09 -18.96
CA CYS A 72 0.19 -10.44 -19.51
C CYS A 72 -0.09 -10.34 -21.02
N ASP A 73 0.83 -10.83 -21.86
CA ASP A 73 0.68 -10.89 -23.31
C ASP A 73 0.80 -12.36 -23.77
N TRP A 74 0.50 -12.62 -25.03
CA TRP A 74 0.54 -13.97 -25.59
C TRP A 74 1.93 -14.59 -25.45
N TRP A 75 1.98 -15.87 -25.06
CA TRP A 75 3.23 -16.57 -24.77
C TRP A 75 4.28 -16.48 -25.89
N PHE A 76 3.84 -16.47 -27.16
CA PHE A 76 4.72 -16.42 -28.32
C PHE A 76 5.27 -15.01 -28.64
N LYS A 77 4.80 -13.97 -27.95
CA LYS A 77 5.31 -12.59 -28.07
C LYS A 77 6.30 -12.23 -26.98
N VAL A 78 6.41 -13.05 -25.95
CA VAL A 78 7.18 -12.76 -24.75
C VAL A 78 8.38 -13.70 -24.69
N ASP A 79 9.57 -13.12 -24.69
CA ASP A 79 10.78 -13.86 -24.37
C ASP A 79 10.97 -13.89 -22.85
N CYS A 80 10.46 -14.95 -22.22
CA CYS A 80 10.53 -15.12 -20.77
C CYS A 80 11.98 -15.14 -20.24
N ALA A 81 12.93 -15.67 -21.01
CA ALA A 81 14.32 -15.82 -20.57
C ALA A 81 15.06 -14.48 -20.47
N SER A 82 14.67 -13.47 -21.27
CA SER A 82 15.27 -12.13 -21.23
C SER A 82 14.60 -11.19 -20.23
N THR A 83 13.53 -11.61 -19.54
CA THR A 83 12.84 -10.77 -18.56
C THR A 83 13.76 -10.17 -17.49
N PRO A 84 14.81 -10.84 -16.95
CA PRO A 84 15.67 -10.22 -15.94
C PRO A 84 16.39 -8.95 -16.42
N ASN A 85 16.58 -8.79 -17.73
CA ASN A 85 17.21 -7.60 -18.31
C ASN A 85 16.35 -6.34 -18.14
N HIS A 86 15.05 -6.50 -17.84
CA HIS A 86 14.06 -5.42 -17.76
C HIS A 86 13.56 -5.16 -16.33
N PHE A 87 14.23 -5.72 -15.32
CA PHE A 87 13.84 -5.55 -13.92
C PHE A 87 14.04 -4.12 -13.41
N ALA A 88 15.06 -3.41 -13.90
CA ALA A 88 15.34 -2.04 -13.50
C ALA A 88 14.23 -1.07 -13.95
N GLU A 89 13.74 -1.24 -15.18
CA GLU A 89 12.67 -0.45 -15.77
C GLU A 89 11.36 -0.63 -14.97
N SER A 90 11.08 -1.85 -14.52
CA SER A 90 9.92 -2.12 -13.66
C SER A 90 9.98 -1.40 -12.31
N THR A 91 11.19 -1.23 -11.77
CA THR A 91 11.44 -0.53 -10.51
C THR A 91 11.15 0.96 -10.67
N GLU A 92 11.59 1.53 -11.78
CA GLU A 92 11.32 2.93 -12.12
C GLU A 92 9.82 3.19 -12.30
N MET A 93 9.12 2.31 -13.02
CA MET A 93 7.67 2.42 -13.22
C MET A 93 6.90 2.40 -11.89
N LEU A 94 7.23 1.48 -10.97
CA LEU A 94 6.60 1.46 -9.65
C LEU A 94 6.89 2.75 -8.86
N THR A 95 8.13 3.23 -8.92
CA THR A 95 8.53 4.47 -8.24
C THR A 95 7.77 5.68 -8.79
N GLN A 96 7.58 5.75 -10.11
CA GLN A 96 6.81 6.80 -10.77
C GLN A 96 5.33 6.73 -10.39
N ALA A 97 4.73 5.52 -10.39
CA ALA A 97 3.34 5.32 -9.97
C ALA A 97 3.11 5.77 -8.52
N LYS A 98 4.02 5.41 -7.62
CA LYS A 98 3.98 5.87 -6.22
C LYS A 98 4.07 7.38 -6.09
N ARG A 99 4.98 8.02 -6.84
CA ARG A 99 5.09 9.49 -6.85
C ARG A 99 3.81 10.15 -7.36
N ALA A 100 3.21 9.61 -8.41
CA ALA A 100 1.94 10.12 -8.93
C ALA A 100 0.81 10.00 -7.91
N GLN A 101 0.74 8.89 -7.17
CA GLN A 101 -0.23 8.72 -6.08
C GLN A 101 -0.04 9.73 -4.95
N LEU A 102 1.21 9.96 -4.51
CA LEU A 102 1.50 10.96 -3.48
C LEU A 102 1.09 12.38 -3.89
N LEU A 103 1.26 12.73 -5.16
CA LEU A 103 0.82 14.03 -5.68
C LEU A 103 -0.71 14.18 -5.69
N ASP A 104 -1.43 13.11 -6.02
CA ASP A 104 -2.90 13.11 -5.96
C ASP A 104 -3.39 13.22 -4.51
N ASP A 105 -2.76 12.48 -3.59
CA ASP A 105 -3.06 12.53 -2.15
C ASP A 105 -2.82 13.94 -1.55
N ASP A 106 -1.71 14.59 -1.92
CA ASP A 106 -1.39 15.96 -1.52
C ASP A 106 -2.40 16.98 -2.07
N GLU A 107 -2.81 16.85 -3.34
CA GLU A 107 -3.83 17.70 -3.95
C GLU A 107 -5.20 17.51 -3.29
N GLN A 108 -5.57 16.25 -3.00
CA GLN A 108 -6.79 15.93 -2.25
C GLN A 108 -6.75 16.52 -0.84
N LEU A 109 -5.61 16.46 -0.15
CA LEU A 109 -5.43 17.03 1.18
C LEU A 109 -5.56 18.56 1.15
N GLN A 110 -4.96 19.22 0.15
CA GLN A 110 -5.08 20.67 -0.02
C GLN A 110 -6.51 21.10 -0.33
N ARG A 111 -7.24 20.33 -1.15
CA ARG A 111 -8.68 20.54 -1.39
C ARG A 111 -9.48 20.40 -0.09
N ALA A 112 -9.30 19.31 0.64
CA ALA A 112 -10.01 19.07 1.90
C ALA A 112 -9.70 20.16 2.95
N GLN A 113 -8.45 20.62 3.04
CA GLN A 113 -8.05 21.72 3.92
C GLN A 113 -8.71 23.04 3.50
N SER A 114 -8.76 23.34 2.20
CA SER A 114 -9.39 24.56 1.68
C SER A 114 -10.90 24.57 1.92
N GLU A 115 -11.57 23.44 1.69
CA GLU A 115 -13.00 23.27 2.00
C GLU A 115 -13.28 23.44 3.51
N PHE A 116 -12.42 22.91 4.37
CA PHE A 116 -12.54 23.08 5.82
C PHE A 116 -12.36 24.55 6.24
N ILE A 117 -11.38 25.25 5.67
CA ILE A 117 -11.17 26.68 5.95
C ILE A 117 -12.40 27.50 5.53
N LEU A 118 -12.96 27.23 4.35
CA LEU A 118 -14.17 27.91 3.86
C LEU A 118 -15.41 27.60 4.72
N ALA A 119 -15.56 26.37 5.21
CA ALA A 119 -16.66 25.98 6.08
C ALA A 119 -16.59 26.66 7.47
N ASN A 120 -15.39 27.05 7.93
CA ASN A 120 -15.18 27.71 9.22
C ASN A 120 -15.06 29.24 9.13
N GLN A 121 -14.76 29.79 7.95
CA GLN A 121 -14.75 31.25 7.71
C GLN A 121 -16.15 31.81 7.45
N ASN A 122 -17.07 30.98 6.95
CA ASN A 122 -18.47 31.36 6.85
C ASN A 122 -19.14 31.01 8.19
N ASN A 123 -19.69 32.01 8.89
CA ASN A 123 -20.63 31.83 9.99
C ASN A 123 -21.97 31.23 9.48
N GLY A 124 -21.88 30.12 8.75
CA GLY A 124 -23.00 29.35 8.24
C GLY A 124 -23.76 28.67 9.38
N PRO A 125 -25.03 28.31 9.13
CA PRO A 125 -25.88 27.73 10.15
C PRO A 125 -25.29 26.43 10.71
N ILE A 126 -25.45 26.25 12.01
CA ILE A 126 -24.76 25.24 12.86
C ILE A 126 -24.90 23.80 12.34
N TYR A 127 -25.93 23.51 11.52
CA TYR A 127 -26.19 22.19 10.94
C TYR A 127 -25.20 21.78 9.83
N GLU A 128 -24.50 22.71 9.18
CA GLU A 128 -23.51 22.39 8.13
C GLU A 128 -22.08 22.23 8.66
N ARG A 129 -21.79 22.77 9.86
CA ARG A 129 -20.47 22.66 10.50
C ARG A 129 -20.07 21.23 10.86
N ASN A 130 -21.04 20.33 11.03
CA ASN A 130 -20.79 18.93 11.38
C ASN A 130 -20.62 18.00 10.16
N LYS A 131 -20.76 18.51 8.94
CA LYS A 131 -20.59 17.67 7.73
C LYS A 131 -19.13 17.28 7.48
N TYR A 132 -18.18 18.11 7.94
CA TYR A 132 -16.73 17.92 7.74
C TYR A 132 -15.98 17.43 9.00
N SER A 133 -16.68 17.21 10.11
CA SER A 133 -16.12 16.53 11.30
C SER A 133 -15.79 15.04 11.04
N VAL A 134 -16.18 14.50 9.87
CA VAL A 134 -16.02 13.10 9.49
C VAL A 134 -14.98 12.91 8.39
N ILE A 135 -13.82 13.58 8.49
CA ILE A 135 -12.60 13.05 7.88
C ILE A 135 -11.70 12.66 9.05
N SER A 136 -11.68 11.35 9.33
CA SER A 136 -10.84 10.64 10.32
C SER A 136 -11.61 9.96 11.47
N LEU A 137 -12.46 8.98 11.15
CA LEU A 137 -12.84 7.93 12.11
C LEU A 137 -12.86 6.50 11.52
N HIS A 138 -12.45 6.29 10.26
CA HIS A 138 -12.32 4.94 9.68
C HIS A 138 -10.89 4.37 9.68
N ASN A 139 -9.89 5.10 10.19
CA ASN A 139 -8.49 4.62 10.25
C ASN A 139 -7.87 4.55 11.68
N LEU A 140 -8.68 4.52 12.74
CA LEU A 140 -8.19 4.30 14.12
C LEU A 140 -8.60 2.95 14.75
N LYS A 141 -9.12 2.00 13.97
CA LYS A 141 -9.27 0.62 14.45
C LYS A 141 -8.04 -0.18 14.08
N GLU A 142 -6.99 -0.07 14.88
CA GLU A 142 -6.05 -1.14 15.30
C GLU A 142 -4.93 -0.53 16.18
N ASN A 143 -5.28 0.03 17.34
CA ASN A 143 -4.41 -0.04 18.51
C ASN A 143 -5.17 0.40 19.77
N SER A 144 -5.47 -0.57 20.61
CA SER A 144 -6.14 -0.41 21.89
C SER A 144 -5.21 0.24 22.92
N VAL A 145 -5.49 1.49 23.32
CA VAL A 145 -5.06 2.02 24.63
C VAL A 145 -6.20 2.88 25.19
N SER A 146 -6.71 2.45 26.34
CA SER A 146 -7.76 3.07 27.13
C SER A 146 -7.39 4.49 27.60
N VAL A 147 -8.27 5.47 27.41
CA VAL A 147 -8.19 6.79 28.08
C VAL A 147 -9.52 7.06 28.77
N GLU A 148 -9.43 7.27 30.08
CA GLU A 148 -10.52 7.57 31.00
C GLU A 148 -11.18 8.92 30.70
N THR A 149 -12.49 8.98 30.94
CA THR A 149 -13.37 10.15 30.76
C THR A 149 -12.99 11.33 31.66
N PHE A 150 -12.66 12.49 31.06
CA PHE A 150 -12.70 13.77 31.76
C PHE A 150 -14.06 14.45 31.51
N ASN A 151 -14.92 14.45 32.53
CA ASN A 151 -16.13 15.27 32.58
C ASN A 151 -15.76 16.73 32.89
N ALA A 152 -16.17 17.64 32.01
CA ALA A 152 -16.16 19.08 32.29
C ALA A 152 -17.32 19.43 33.24
N SER A 153 -17.01 19.94 34.42
CA SER A 153 -17.98 20.68 35.24
C SER A 153 -17.29 21.87 35.91
N ASN A 154 -17.76 23.06 35.49
CA ASN A 154 -17.44 24.38 36.04
C ASN A 154 -17.53 24.44 37.58
N LYS A 155 -16.57 25.11 38.23
CA LYS A 155 -16.81 26.35 39.02
C LYS A 155 -15.54 26.82 39.76
N THR A 156 -15.20 28.08 39.50
CA THR A 156 -14.88 29.14 40.46
C THR A 156 -14.24 28.76 41.81
N SER A 157 -13.01 29.22 42.04
CA SER A 157 -12.65 30.22 43.07
C SER A 157 -11.22 30.02 43.62
N ASN A 158 -10.45 31.10 43.50
CA ASN A 158 -9.53 31.64 44.50
C ASN A 158 -8.40 30.78 45.13
N LYS A 159 -7.21 31.39 44.99
CA LYS A 159 -6.20 31.67 46.03
C LYS A 159 -5.18 30.57 46.41
N THR A 160 -3.95 30.85 45.98
CA THR A 160 -2.69 30.83 46.77
C THR A 160 -2.40 29.63 47.67
N ASN A 161 -1.28 28.94 47.43
CA ASN A 161 -0.07 29.16 48.23
C ASN A 161 1.19 28.45 47.68
N ILE A 162 2.30 29.14 47.92
CA ILE A 162 3.71 28.75 47.83
C ILE A 162 4.04 27.75 48.97
N THR A 163 5.22 27.11 48.88
CA THR A 163 5.96 26.23 49.82
C THR A 163 5.72 24.71 49.67
N ASP A 164 6.67 23.80 49.80
CA ASP A 164 8.12 23.84 50.00
C ASP A 164 8.76 22.48 49.60
N GLN A 165 10.05 22.58 49.34
CA GLN A 165 11.18 21.64 49.36
C GLN A 165 11.05 20.19 49.92
N HIS A 166 11.92 19.35 49.31
CA HIS A 166 12.77 18.27 49.89
C HIS A 166 12.16 16.98 50.48
N ASN A 167 12.47 15.83 49.85
CA ASN A 167 13.36 14.77 50.40
C ASN A 167 13.50 13.60 49.38
N VAL A 168 14.71 13.25 48.91
CA VAL A 168 15.63 12.19 49.42
C VAL A 168 14.94 10.81 49.47
N SER A 169 15.30 9.81 48.65
CA SER A 169 16.41 8.89 48.94
C SER A 169 16.67 7.91 47.78
N GLN A 170 17.93 7.51 47.66
CA GLN A 170 18.50 6.46 46.80
C GLN A 170 18.24 5.05 47.34
N GLN A 171 18.26 4.02 46.47
CA GLN A 171 19.08 2.78 46.55
C GLN A 171 18.54 1.77 45.52
N GLN A 172 19.30 1.36 44.48
CA GLN A 172 20.40 0.38 44.42
C GLN A 172 19.99 -1.11 44.55
N THR A 173 20.31 -1.84 43.47
CA THR A 173 20.79 -3.24 43.40
C THR A 173 19.91 -4.39 43.89
N GLN A 174 19.60 -5.28 42.94
CA GLN A 174 20.08 -6.67 42.92
C GLN A 174 20.43 -7.06 41.48
#